data_AF-A0A369M1S2-F1
#
_entry.id   AF-A0A369M1S2-F1
#
_cell.length_a   1.000
_cell.length_b   1.000
_cell.length_c   1.000
_cell.angle_alpha   90.00
_cell.angle_beta   90.00
_cell.angle_gamma   90.00
#
_symmetry.space_group_name_H-M   'P 1'
#
loop_
_entity.id
_entity.type
_entity.pdbx_description
1 polymer ?
#
loop_
_entity_poly.entity_id
_entity_poly.type
_entity_poly.pdbx_seq_one_letter_code
_entity_poly.pdbx_strand_id
1 'polypeptide(L)'
;MASQTPAQGQDRYLDFTNAQGLCFRMQVEDDPVDACSFTVRVTPLFEQSDQDASRSSFQQNGLLSNLTSRERDVALLIAEGFTNEQIALRLCISLSTVKSHIQNIFAKAGVANRTALVALLHETAR
;
A
#
# COMPACT_ATOMS: atom_id res chain seq x y z
N MET A 1 -2.90 29.42 -5.78
CA MET A 1 -4.15 30.22 -5.86
C MET A 1 -5.17 29.51 -5.01
N ALA A 2 -5.59 30.13 -3.90
CA ALA A 2 -6.57 29.53 -2.98
C ALA A 2 -7.97 29.84 -3.51
N SER A 3 -8.64 28.83 -4.08
CA SER A 3 -10.03 28.94 -4.51
C SER A 3 -10.93 28.75 -3.29
N GLN A 4 -11.47 29.85 -2.76
CA GLN A 4 -12.48 29.81 -1.70
C GLN A 4 -13.86 29.76 -2.34
N THR A 5 -14.61 28.68 -2.11
CA THR A 5 -16.03 28.60 -2.49
C THR A 5 -16.86 29.09 -1.30
N PRO A 6 -17.76 30.08 -1.47
CA PRO A 6 -18.61 30.53 -0.38
C PRO A 6 -19.81 29.58 -0.24
N ALA A 7 -19.71 28.56 0.60
CA ALA A 7 -20.85 27.76 1.04
C ALA A 7 -21.44 28.38 2.30
N GLN A 8 -22.67 28.88 2.22
CA GLN A 8 -23.44 29.27 3.40
C GLN A 8 -23.88 28.01 4.16
N GLY A 9 -23.59 27.96 5.46
CA GLY A 9 -24.09 26.95 6.38
C GLY A 9 -23.07 25.88 6.75
N GLN A 10 -22.51 26.00 7.96
CA GLN A 10 -21.98 24.94 8.84
C GLN A 10 -20.93 23.93 8.34
N ASP A 11 -20.38 24.08 7.13
CA ASP A 11 -19.25 23.28 6.63
C ASP A 11 -18.07 24.18 6.24
N ARG A 12 -17.42 24.80 7.23
CA ARG A 12 -16.19 25.57 7.01
C ARG A 12 -15.00 24.62 6.93
N TYR A 13 -14.73 24.14 5.72
CA TYR A 13 -13.51 23.40 5.43
C TYR A 13 -12.60 24.16 4.45
N LEU A 14 -11.30 23.94 4.61
CA LEU A 14 -10.27 24.41 3.71
C LEU A 14 -9.53 23.20 3.16
N ASP A 15 -9.57 23.03 1.84
CA ASP A 15 -8.79 22.02 1.16
C ASP A 15 -7.42 22.62 0.77
N PHE A 16 -6.34 21.91 1.05
CA PHE A 16 -4.98 22.35 0.75
C PHE A 16 -4.10 21.17 0.33
N THR A 17 -3.09 21.46 -0.49
CA THR A 17 -2.09 20.47 -0.95
C THR A 17 -0.74 20.78 -0.34
N ASN A 18 -0.07 19.78 0.24
CA ASN A 18 1.27 19.96 0.81
C ASN A 18 2.36 19.96 -0.28
N ALA A 19 3.62 20.21 0.12
CA ALA A 19 4.77 20.20 -0.78
C ALA A 19 5.06 18.84 -1.45
N GLN A 20 4.47 17.75 -0.93
CA GLN A 20 4.58 16.40 -1.48
C GLN A 20 3.46 16.07 -2.48
N GLY A 21 2.50 16.98 -2.69
CA GLY A 21 1.36 16.79 -3.58
C GLY A 21 0.15 16.12 -2.92
N LEU A 22 0.14 15.93 -1.60
CA LEU A 22 -0.97 15.32 -0.87
C LEU A 22 -2.04 16.36 -0.52
N CYS A 23 -3.29 16.08 -0.86
CA CYS A 23 -4.45 16.92 -0.57
C CYS A 23 -5.06 16.56 0.79
N PHE A 24 -5.39 17.59 1.57
CA PHE A 24 -5.98 17.46 2.90
C PHE A 24 -7.13 18.43 3.04
N ARG A 25 -8.11 18.03 3.86
CA ARG A 25 -9.23 18.87 4.29
C ARG A 25 -9.04 19.25 5.74
N MET A 26 -8.99 20.53 6.02
CA MET A 26 -9.02 21.08 7.38
C MET A 26 -10.43 21.54 7.69
N GLN A 27 -11.04 21.00 8.72
CA GLN A 27 -12.33 21.43 9.29
C GLN A 27 -12.08 22.09 10.64
N VAL A 28 -12.74 23.22 10.87
CA VAL A 28 -12.74 23.91 12.17
C VAL A 28 -14.11 23.70 12.78
N GLU A 29 -14.13 22.98 13.91
CA GLU A 29 -15.33 22.71 14.70
C GLU A 29 -15.25 23.58 15.96
N ASP A 30 -16.30 24.35 16.23
CA ASP A 30 -16.40 25.14 17.46
C ASP A 30 -16.63 24.20 18.64
N ASP A 31 -15.97 24.44 19.76
CA ASP A 31 -16.18 23.61 20.94
C ASP A 31 -17.50 24.00 21.64
N PRO A 32 -18.44 23.06 21.86
CA PRO A 32 -19.74 23.39 22.39
C PRO A 32 -19.72 23.78 23.89
N VAL A 33 -18.63 23.52 24.62
CA VAL A 33 -18.52 23.86 26.05
C VAL A 33 -17.81 25.20 26.29
N ASP A 34 -16.96 25.66 25.37
CA ASP A 34 -16.18 26.88 25.54
C ASP A 34 -16.04 27.66 24.23
N ALA A 35 -16.78 28.77 24.14
CA ALA A 35 -16.90 29.63 22.95
C ALA A 35 -15.60 30.31 22.52
N CYS A 36 -14.53 30.24 23.32
CA CYS A 36 -13.20 30.72 22.97
C CYS A 36 -12.29 29.61 22.42
N SER A 37 -12.76 28.37 22.35
CA SER A 37 -11.97 27.22 21.90
C SER A 37 -12.58 26.58 20.64
N PHE A 38 -11.71 26.10 19.76
CA PHE A 38 -12.09 25.40 18.54
C PHE A 38 -11.18 24.20 18.33
N THR A 39 -11.74 23.12 17.77
CA THR A 39 -10.99 21.93 17.39
C THR A 39 -10.74 21.94 15.89
N VAL A 40 -9.51 21.68 15.49
CA VAL A 40 -9.14 21.54 14.08
C VAL A 40 -9.00 20.05 13.77
N ARG A 41 -9.81 19.55 12.84
CA ARG A 41 -9.62 18.21 12.26
C ARG A 41 -8.99 18.33 10.89
N VAL A 42 -7.91 17.59 10.67
CA VAL A 42 -7.31 17.43 9.35
C VAL A 42 -7.59 16.01 8.88
N THR A 43 -8.34 15.88 7.80
CA THR A 43 -8.66 14.58 7.18
C THR A 43 -7.98 14.49 5.82
N PRO A 44 -7.27 13.40 5.51
CA PRO A 44 -6.77 13.20 4.15
C PRO A 44 -7.93 13.15 3.18
N LEU A 45 -7.86 13.93 2.09
CA LEU A 45 -8.76 13.80 0.96
C LEU A 45 -8.16 12.78 0.01
N PHE A 46 -8.45 11.52 0.28
CA PHE A 46 -8.01 10.44 -0.59
C PHE A 46 -8.92 10.40 -1.83
N GLU A 47 -8.64 11.28 -2.79
CA GLU A 47 -9.13 11.12 -4.16
C GLU A 47 -8.31 9.99 -4.79
N GLN A 48 -8.91 8.81 -4.89
CA GLN A 48 -8.34 7.66 -5.61
C GLN A 48 -8.27 8.01 -7.09
N SER A 49 -7.19 8.66 -7.52
CA SER A 49 -6.97 8.97 -8.93
C SER A 49 -5.54 8.63 -9.34
N ASP A 50 -5.40 7.42 -9.90
CA ASP A 50 -4.52 7.01 -11.01
C ASP A 50 -3.02 7.41 -11.03
N GLN A 51 -2.42 7.85 -9.91
CA GLN A 51 -0.98 8.18 -9.83
C GLN A 51 -0.13 7.16 -9.05
N ASP A 52 -0.60 5.90 -8.94
CA ASP A 52 0.05 4.86 -8.14
C ASP A 52 1.14 4.08 -8.90
N ALA A 53 1.14 4.07 -10.24
CA ALA A 53 2.03 3.20 -11.02
C ALA A 53 3.54 3.55 -10.91
N SER A 54 3.89 4.82 -10.71
CA SER A 54 5.30 5.26 -10.74
C SER A 54 5.94 5.47 -9.36
N ARG A 55 5.17 5.54 -8.27
CA ARG A 55 5.72 5.54 -6.89
C ARG A 55 5.74 4.15 -6.27
N SER A 56 4.77 3.31 -6.64
CA SER A 56 4.77 1.91 -6.20
C SER A 56 5.95 1.16 -6.76
N SER A 57 6.27 1.24 -8.05
CA SER A 57 7.37 0.48 -8.68
C SER A 57 8.73 0.62 -7.97
N PHE A 58 9.11 1.82 -7.49
CA PHE A 58 10.36 2.02 -6.74
C PHE A 58 10.33 1.42 -5.32
N GLN A 59 9.18 1.43 -4.65
CA GLN A 59 9.03 0.83 -3.32
C GLN A 59 8.85 -0.69 -3.41
N GLN A 60 8.23 -1.19 -4.49
CA GLN A 60 7.98 -2.61 -4.76
C GLN A 60 9.29 -3.36 -5.11
N ASN A 61 10.19 -2.71 -5.86
CA ASN A 61 11.52 -3.29 -6.15
C ASN A 61 12.38 -3.47 -4.88
N GLY A 62 12.21 -2.59 -3.89
CA GLY A 62 12.83 -2.71 -2.57
C GLY A 62 12.25 -3.84 -1.70
N LEU A 63 11.01 -4.28 -1.95
CA LEU A 63 10.39 -5.36 -1.18
C LEU A 63 10.88 -6.74 -1.65
N LEU A 64 11.12 -6.93 -2.96
CA LEU A 64 11.72 -8.16 -3.49
C LEU A 64 13.21 -8.30 -3.17
N SER A 65 13.93 -7.19 -2.98
CA SER A 65 15.34 -7.21 -2.57
C SER A 65 15.51 -7.67 -1.11
N ASN A 66 14.47 -7.58 -0.29
CA ASN A 66 14.44 -8.08 1.09
C ASN A 66 14.18 -9.60 1.22
N LEU A 67 13.89 -10.30 0.11
CA LEU A 67 13.77 -11.75 0.11
C LEU A 67 15.15 -12.41 0.06
N THR A 68 15.33 -13.45 0.88
CA THR A 68 16.51 -14.32 0.79
C THR A 68 16.51 -15.10 -0.53
N SER A 69 17.67 -15.62 -0.96
CA SER A 69 17.77 -16.36 -2.23
C SER A 69 16.77 -17.52 -2.33
N ARG A 70 16.57 -18.27 -1.24
CA ARG A 70 15.59 -19.37 -1.18
C ARG A 70 14.15 -18.89 -1.26
N GLU A 71 13.84 -17.76 -0.63
CA GLU A 71 12.51 -17.15 -0.71
C GLU A 71 12.22 -16.61 -2.12
N ARG A 72 13.25 -16.09 -2.81
CA ARG A 72 13.15 -15.66 -4.21
C ARG A 72 12.89 -16.85 -5.13
N ASP A 73 13.58 -17.97 -4.96
CA ASP A 73 13.32 -19.20 -5.75
C ASP A 73 11.87 -19.65 -5.62
N VAL A 74 11.34 -19.69 -4.38
CA VAL A 74 9.94 -20.04 -4.13
C VAL A 74 9.00 -19.01 -4.77
N ALA A 75 9.29 -17.72 -4.65
CA ALA A 75 8.48 -16.65 -5.22
C ALA A 75 8.41 -16.73 -6.76
N LEU A 76 9.54 -17.00 -7.43
CA LEU A 76 9.61 -17.20 -8.88
C LEU A 76 8.75 -18.37 -9.34
N LEU A 77 8.85 -19.52 -8.67
CA LEU A 77 8.02 -20.68 -8.99
C LEU A 77 6.52 -20.40 -8.80
N ILE A 78 6.16 -19.55 -7.83
CA ILE A 78 4.78 -19.11 -7.64
C ILE A 78 4.30 -18.24 -8.80
N ALA A 79 5.15 -17.33 -9.30
CA ALA A 79 4.87 -16.49 -10.48
C ALA A 79 4.73 -17.32 -11.77
N GLU A 80 5.52 -18.37 -11.92
CA GLU A 80 5.39 -19.33 -13.03
C GLU A 80 4.11 -20.19 -12.93
N GLY A 81 3.36 -20.11 -11.84
CA GLY A 81 2.09 -20.82 -11.66
C GLY A 81 2.21 -22.20 -11.03
N PHE A 82 3.36 -22.58 -10.46
CA PHE A 82 3.54 -23.89 -9.83
C PHE A 82 2.72 -24.02 -8.53
N THR A 83 2.11 -25.18 -8.34
CA THR A 83 1.41 -25.52 -7.09
C THR A 83 2.43 -25.74 -5.96
N ASN A 84 1.96 -25.63 -4.71
CA ASN A 84 2.83 -25.84 -3.54
C ASN A 84 3.48 -27.24 -3.52
N GLU A 85 2.79 -28.23 -4.07
CA GLU A 85 3.28 -29.61 -4.22
C GLU A 85 4.40 -29.69 -5.26
N GLN A 86 4.23 -29.03 -6.40
CA GLN A 86 5.28 -28.96 -7.44
C GLN A 86 6.51 -28.18 -6.96
N ILE A 87 6.31 -27.12 -6.18
CA ILE A 87 7.40 -26.35 -5.55
C ILE A 87 8.18 -27.22 -4.57
N ALA A 88 7.46 -27.97 -3.72
CA ALA A 88 8.05 -28.92 -2.77
C ALA A 88 8.94 -29.95 -3.48
N LEU A 89 8.44 -30.53 -4.58
CA LEU A 89 9.18 -31.50 -5.39
C LEU A 89 10.41 -30.89 -6.07
N ARG A 90 10.30 -29.68 -6.64
CA ARG A 90 11.44 -29.02 -7.31
C ARG A 90 12.55 -28.60 -6.37
N LEU A 91 12.19 -28.12 -5.18
CA LEU A 91 13.15 -27.65 -4.19
C LEU A 91 13.60 -28.76 -3.23
N CYS A 92 13.07 -29.98 -3.38
CA CYS A 92 13.31 -31.13 -2.50
C CYS A 92 13.05 -30.82 -1.02
N ILE A 93 11.97 -30.08 -0.73
CA ILE A 93 11.55 -29.69 0.63
C ILE A 93 10.13 -30.16 0.92
N SER A 94 9.76 -30.21 2.21
CA SER A 94 8.40 -30.62 2.61
C SER A 94 7.35 -29.57 2.25
N LEU A 95 6.10 -30.00 2.01
CA LEU A 95 4.94 -29.11 1.82
C LEU A 95 4.74 -28.13 2.98
N SER A 96 5.00 -28.57 4.21
CA SER A 96 4.91 -27.72 5.40
C SER A 96 5.94 -26.58 5.33
N THR A 97 7.17 -26.92 4.95
CA THR A 97 8.26 -25.97 4.74
C THR A 97 7.93 -24.96 3.63
N VAL A 98 7.33 -25.40 2.52
CA VAL A 98 6.85 -24.50 1.46
C VAL A 98 5.81 -23.52 2.00
N LYS A 99 4.84 -23.98 2.78
CA LYS A 99 3.82 -23.09 3.38
C LYS A 99 4.45 -22.05 4.31
N SER A 100 5.42 -22.45 5.13
CA SER A 100 6.15 -21.52 6.00
C SER A 100 6.97 -20.51 5.20
N HIS A 101 7.64 -20.95 4.13
CA HIS A 101 8.34 -20.03 3.22
C HIS A 101 7.37 -19.03 2.58
N ILE A 102 6.19 -19.47 2.12
CA ILE A 102 5.16 -18.59 1.55
C ILE A 102 4.69 -17.54 2.56
N GLN A 103 4.42 -17.93 3.82
CA GLN A 103 4.03 -16.97 4.86
C GLN A 103 5.12 -15.93 5.13
N ASN A 104 6.38 -16.37 5.23
CA ASN A 104 7.51 -15.45 5.39
C ASN A 104 7.69 -14.54 4.18
N ILE A 105 7.51 -15.05 2.97
CA ILE A 105 7.57 -14.27 1.73
C ILE A 105 6.47 -13.20 1.75
N PHE A 106 5.23 -13.55 2.10
CA PHE A 106 4.13 -12.60 2.20
C PHE A 106 4.40 -11.51 3.24
N ALA A 107 4.88 -11.89 4.42
CA ALA A 107 5.25 -10.95 5.47
C ALA A 107 6.38 -10.01 5.04
N LYS A 108 7.41 -10.51 4.34
CA LYS A 108 8.56 -9.72 3.87
C LYS A 108 8.26 -8.87 2.65
N ALA A 109 7.46 -9.38 1.72
CA ALA A 109 7.06 -8.67 0.51
C ALA A 109 5.87 -7.73 0.74
N GLY A 110 5.24 -7.75 1.92
CA GLY A 110 4.12 -6.88 2.27
C GLY A 110 2.83 -7.20 1.49
N VAL A 111 2.67 -8.42 1.01
CA VAL A 111 1.52 -8.85 0.19
C VAL A 111 0.63 -9.81 0.97
N ALA A 112 -0.69 -9.64 0.85
CA ALA A 112 -1.65 -10.50 1.55
C ALA A 112 -1.94 -11.81 0.79
N ASN A 113 -1.86 -11.79 -0.54
CA ASN A 113 -2.42 -12.84 -1.38
C ASN A 113 -1.42 -13.33 -2.44
N ARG A 114 -1.55 -14.58 -2.86
CA ARG A 114 -0.77 -15.18 -3.96
C ARG A 114 -0.84 -14.35 -5.23
N THR A 115 -2.02 -13.88 -5.61
CA THR A 115 -2.21 -13.03 -6.81
C THR A 115 -1.46 -11.71 -6.71
N ALA A 116 -1.42 -11.10 -5.51
CA ALA A 116 -0.67 -9.88 -5.28
C ALA A 116 0.84 -10.12 -5.41
N LEU A 117 1.35 -11.25 -4.89
CA LEU A 117 2.75 -11.65 -5.08
C LEU A 117 3.09 -11.84 -6.57
N VAL A 118 2.21 -12.50 -7.32
CA VAL A 118 2.39 -12.73 -8.77
C VAL A 118 2.41 -11.39 -9.52
N ALA A 119 1.45 -10.51 -9.27
CA ALA A 119 1.39 -9.18 -9.89
C ALA A 119 2.68 -8.38 -9.61
N LEU A 120 3.17 -8.41 -8.37
CA LEU A 120 4.39 -7.72 -7.95
C LEU A 120 5.65 -8.25 -8.65
N LEU A 121 5.73 -9.58 -8.88
CA LEU A 121 6.83 -10.20 -9.61
C LEU A 121 6.77 -9.93 -11.12
N HIS A 122 5.58 -9.86 -11.71
CA HIS A 122 5.41 -9.52 -13.12
C HIS A 122 5.75 -8.05 -13.41
N GLU A 123 5.42 -7.15 -12.49
CA GLU A 123 5.74 -5.72 -12.63
C GLU A 123 7.26 -5.46 -12.62
N THR A 124 8.01 -6.24 -11.85
CA THR A 124 9.47 -6.08 -11.71
C THR A 124 10.27 -6.77 -12.82
N ALA A 125 9.66 -7.66 -13.60
CA ALA A 125 10.27 -8.32 -14.75
C ALA A 125 10.10 -7.54 -16.07
N ARG A 126 9.44 -6.36 -16.04
CA ARG A 126 9.19 -5.49 -17.20
C ARG A 126 10.24 -4.38 -17.29
#